data_AF-A0A955IF32-F1
#
_entry.id   AF-A0A955IF32-F1
#
_cell.length_a   1.000
_cell.length_b   1.000
_cell.length_c   1.000
_cell.angle_alpha   90.00
_cell.angle_beta   90.00
_cell.angle_gamma   90.00
#
_symmetry.space_group_name_H-M   'P 1'
#
loop_
_entity.id
_entity.type
_entity.pdbx_description
1 polymer ?
#
loop_
_entity_poly.entity_id
_entity_poly.type
_entity_poly.pdbx_seq_one_letter_code
_entity_poly.pdbx_strand_id
1 'polypeptide(L)' 'MNGDESHARNLIEQACSAWRQRDRDGSIQDHPAWHDLSAAQRVEVFDATVALRRIEAALDPWGLSSTGRAVMARIMQ' A
#
# COMPACT_ATOMS: atom_id res chain seq x y z
N MET A 1 -7.07 5.05 -24.01
CA MET A 1 -7.20 4.38 -22.71
C MET A 1 -8.68 4.37 -22.39
N ASN A 2 -9.31 3.20 -22.26
CA ASN A 2 -10.73 3.15 -21.90
C ASN A 2 -10.88 3.61 -20.45
N GLY A 3 -11.95 4.35 -20.13
CA GLY A 3 -12.16 4.92 -18.79
C GLY A 3 -12.19 3.88 -17.66
N ASP A 4 -12.61 2.66 -17.98
CA ASP A 4 -12.67 1.53 -17.05
C ASP A 4 -11.28 1.01 -16.67
N GLU A 5 -10.37 0.89 -17.64
CA GLU A 5 -8.97 0.47 -17.40
C GLU A 5 -8.20 1.51 -16.57
N SER A 6 -8.43 2.80 -16.83
CA SER A 6 -7.84 3.88 -16.04
C SER A 6 -8.37 3.88 -14.60
N HIS A 7 -9.65 3.60 -14.40
CA HIS A 7 -10.24 3.50 -13.07
C HIS A 7 -9.65 2.32 -12.28
N ALA A 8 -9.59 1.13 -12.89
CA ALA A 8 -8.97 -0.05 -12.30
C ALA A 8 -7.51 0.22 -11.87
N ARG A 9 -6.74 0.89 -12.72
CA ARG A 9 -5.35 1.23 -12.42
C ARG A 9 -5.22 2.19 -11.23
N ASN A 10 -6.10 3.18 -11.13
CA ASN A 10 -6.14 4.10 -9.99
C ASN A 10 -6.45 3.37 -8.67
N LEU A 11 -7.39 2.43 -8.68
CA LEU A 11 -7.72 1.65 -7.48
C LEU A 11 -6.54 0.80 -7.02
N ILE A 12 -5.83 0.16 -7.96
CA ILE A 12 -4.62 -0.61 -7.67
C ILE A 12 -3.53 0.29 -7.06
N GLU A 13 -3.27 1.45 -7.68
CA GLU A 13 -2.27 2.40 -7.20
C GLU A 13 -2.59 2.89 -5.78
N GLN A 14 -3.85 3.26 -5.52
CA GLN A 14 -4.30 3.67 -4.20
C GLN A 14 -4.13 2.56 -3.16
N ALA A 15 -4.51 1.33 -3.49
CA ALA A 15 -4.40 0.18 -2.59
C ALA A 15 -2.95 -0.20 -2.25
N CYS A 16 -1.98 0.11 -3.13
CA CYS A 16 -0.54 -0.10 -2.89
C CYS A 16 0.05 0.83 -1.81
N SER A 17 -0.62 1.96 -1.51
CA SER A 17 -0.14 2.93 -0.53
C SER A 17 0.09 2.31 0.84
N ALA A 18 1.04 2.85 1.62
CA ALA A 18 1.23 2.48 3.02
C ALA A 18 0.20 3.15 3.97
N TRP A 19 -0.52 4.17 3.48
CA TRP A 19 -1.51 4.88 4.28
C TRP A 19 -2.77 4.02 4.47
N ARG A 20 -3.32 4.05 5.67
CA ARG A 20 -4.58 3.38 6.03
C ARG A 20 -5.40 4.32 6.91
N GLN A 21 -6.71 4.32 6.70
CA GLN A 21 -7.64 5.00 7.58
C GLN A 21 -7.51 4.42 9.00
N ARG A 22 -7.71 5.26 10.01
CA ARG A 22 -7.74 4.85 11.40
C ARG A 22 -9.08 5.21 12.01
N ASP A 23 -9.61 4.32 12.84
CA ASP A 23 -10.81 4.61 13.61
C ASP A 23 -10.49 5.48 14.83
N ARG A 24 -11.56 5.89 15.55
CA ARG A 24 -11.46 6.75 16.74
C ARG A 24 -10.58 6.15 17.84
N ASP A 25 -10.50 4.82 17.92
CA ASP A 25 -9.66 4.06 18.83
C ASP A 25 -8.22 3.87 18.32
N GLY A 26 -7.93 4.31 17.09
CA GLY A 26 -6.63 4.17 16.43
C GLY A 26 -6.44 2.85 15.68
N SER A 27 -7.47 1.99 15.61
CA SER A 27 -7.43 0.74 14.86
C SER A 27 -7.21 1.00 13.36
N ILE A 28 -6.31 0.23 12.74
CA ILE A 28 -6.02 0.32 11.31
C ILE A 28 -7.16 -0.33 10.52
N GLN A 29 -7.72 0.40 9.57
CA GLN A 29 -8.74 -0.09 8.66
C GLN A 29 -8.16 -0.42 7.28
N ASP A 30 -8.86 -1.29 6.55
CA ASP A 30 -8.53 -1.56 5.16
C ASP A 30 -8.66 -0.29 4.30
N HIS A 31 -7.88 -0.22 3.22
CA HIS A 31 -7.99 0.90 2.29
C HIS A 31 -9.31 0.76 1.51
N PRO A 32 -10.16 1.81 1.38
CA PRO A 32 -11.46 1.70 0.71
C PRO A 32 -11.41 1.08 -0.70
N ALA A 33 -10.42 1.49 -1.50
CA ALA A 33 -10.18 0.93 -2.84
C ALA A 33 -10.02 -0.60 -2.86
N TRP A 34 -9.63 -1.24 -1.76
CA TRP A 34 -9.50 -2.69 -1.67
C TRP A 34 -10.82 -3.43 -1.92
N HIS A 35 -11.93 -2.85 -1.46
CA HIS A 35 -13.25 -3.47 -1.56
C HIS A 35 -13.78 -3.48 -2.99
N ASP A 36 -13.37 -2.53 -3.81
CA ASP A 36 -13.78 -2.41 -5.22
C ASP A 36 -12.93 -3.27 -6.17
N LEU A 37 -11.83 -3.87 -5.68
CA LEU A 37 -10.96 -4.73 -6.48
C LEU A 37 -11.49 -6.16 -6.56
N SER A 38 -11.47 -6.72 -7.78
CA SER A 38 -11.63 -8.16 -8.02
C SER A 38 -10.47 -8.97 -7.45
N ALA A 39 -10.65 -10.29 -7.36
CA ALA A 39 -9.61 -11.20 -6.89
C ALA A 39 -8.30 -11.10 -7.71
N ALA A 40 -8.41 -10.98 -9.04
CA ALA A 40 -7.24 -10.85 -9.90
C ALA A 40 -6.50 -9.52 -9.66
N GLN A 41 -7.25 -8.42 -9.50
CA GLN A 41 -6.64 -7.11 -9.23
C GLN A 41 -6.02 -7.04 -7.83
N ARG A 42 -6.53 -7.79 -6.85
CA ARG A 42 -5.89 -7.91 -5.52
C ARG A 42 -4.53 -8.60 -5.58
N VAL A 43 -4.37 -9.59 -6.48
CA VAL A 43 -3.06 -10.20 -6.76
C VAL A 43 -2.14 -9.15 -7.40
N GLU A 44 -2.64 -8.36 -8.35
CA GLU A 44 -1.87 -7.28 -8.96
C GLU A 44 -1.42 -6.23 -7.95
N VAL A 45 -2.28 -5.85 -6.99
CA VAL A 45 -1.89 -4.97 -5.87
C VAL A 45 -0.76 -5.56 -5.05
N PHE A 46 -0.80 -6.86 -4.76
CA PHE A 46 0.27 -7.53 -4.02
C PHE A 46 1.60 -7.43 -4.76
N ASP A 47 1.62 -7.80 -6.04
CA ASP A 47 2.83 -7.79 -6.86
C ASP A 47 3.40 -6.35 -7.00
N ALA A 48 2.52 -5.39 -7.27
CA ALA A 48 2.88 -3.97 -7.35
C ALA A 48 3.40 -3.43 -6.00
N THR A 49 2.79 -3.84 -4.89
CA THR A 49 3.26 -3.47 -3.54
C THR A 49 4.66 -4.03 -3.28
N VAL A 50 4.93 -5.29 -3.61
CA VAL A 50 6.26 -5.89 -3.45
C VAL A 50 7.32 -5.12 -4.24
N ALA A 51 7.02 -4.77 -5.50
CA ALA A 51 7.90 -3.95 -6.31
C ALA A 51 8.14 -2.56 -5.69
N LEU A 52 7.08 -1.89 -5.23
CA LEU A 52 7.16 -0.59 -4.57
C LEU A 52 8.04 -0.65 -3.31
N ARG A 53 7.88 -1.67 -2.45
CA ARG A 53 8.69 -1.82 -1.23
C ARG A 53 10.18 -2.01 -1.52
N ARG A 54 10.52 -2.70 -2.61
CA ARG A 54 11.92 -2.83 -3.05
C ARG A 54 12.51 -1.50 -3.48
N ILE A 55 11.74 -0.68 -4.19
CA ILE A 55 12.15 0.67 -4.59
C ILE A 55 12.30 1.56 -3.36
N GLU A 56 11.33 1.56 -2.45
CA GLU A 56 11.41 2.32 -1.20
C GLU A 56 12.66 1.95 -0.39
N ALA A 57 12.92 0.65 -0.21
CA ALA A 57 14.08 0.16 0.50
C ALA A 57 15.40 0.56 -0.18
N ALA A 58 15.48 0.50 -1.51
CA ALA A 58 16.67 0.90 -2.25
C ALA A 58 16.99 2.40 -2.12
N LEU A 59 15.99 3.24 -1.83
CA LEU A 59 16.14 4.69 -1.65
C LEU A 59 16.36 5.09 -0.18
N ASP A 60 16.24 4.17 0.77
CA ASP A 60 16.38 4.43 2.19
C ASP A 60 17.81 4.10 2.68
N PRO A 61 18.47 4.98 3.48
CA PRO A 61 19.85 4.75 3.94
C PRO A 61 20.05 3.46 4.75
N TRP A 62 18.99 2.92 5.36
CA TRP A 62 19.02 1.70 6.15
C TRP A 62 18.37 0.52 5.43
N GLY A 63 18.03 0.68 4.14
CA GLY A 63 17.37 -0.36 3.36
C GLY A 63 15.91 -0.59 3.78
N LEU A 64 15.26 0.36 4.46
CA LEU A 64 13.92 0.19 5.00
C LEU A 64 12.83 0.77 4.08
N SER A 65 11.77 -0.01 3.90
CA SER A 65 10.53 0.49 3.31
C SER A 65 9.84 1.50 4.23
N SER A 66 8.81 2.22 3.73
CA SER A 66 8.04 3.15 4.58
C SER A 66 7.34 2.42 5.74
N THR A 67 6.88 1.19 5.50
CA THR A 67 6.38 0.29 6.56
C THR A 67 7.50 -0.12 7.52
N GLY A 68 8.68 -0.48 7.02
CA GLY A 68 9.85 -0.83 7.84
C GLY A 68 10.23 0.29 8.81
N ARG A 69 10.30 1.53 8.33
CA ARG A 69 10.54 2.71 9.17
C ARG A 69 9.48 2.88 10.27
N ALA A 70 8.20 2.70 9.94
CA ALA A 70 7.11 2.81 10.92
C ALA A 70 7.20 1.73 12.02
N VAL A 71 7.59 0.51 11.66
CA VAL A 71 7.80 -0.58 12.63
C VAL A 71 9.00 -0.27 13.53
N MET A 72 10.14 0.12 12.98
CA MET A 72 11.33 0.46 13.77
C MET A 72 11.04 1.61 14.74
N ALA A 73 10.32 2.64 14.28
CA ALA A 73 9.89 3.74 15.14
C ALA A 73 8.98 3.31 16.30
N ARG A 74 8.18 2.24 16.14
CA ARG A 74 7.33 1.70 17.21
C ARG A 74 8.11 0.84 18.21
N ILE A 75 9.12 0.10 17.75
CA ILE A 75 9.92 -0.79 18.61
C ILE A 75 10.90 0.02 19.48
N MET A 76 11.37 1.16 18.98
CA MET A 76 12.32 2.04 19.68
C MET A 76 11.66 3.07 20.63
N GLN A 77 10.33 3.04 20.76
CA GLN A 77 9.55 3.82 21.74
C GLN A 77 9.50 3.10 23.08
#